data_AF-A0A2V9D9N9-F1
#
_entry.id   AF-A0A2V9D9N9-F1
#
_cell.length_a   1.000
_cell.length_b   1.000
_cell.length_c   1.000
_cell.angle_alpha   90.00
_cell.angle_beta   90.00
_cell.angle_gamma   90.00
#
_symmetry.space_group_name_H-M   'P 1'
#
loop_
_entity.id
_entity.type
_entity.pdbx_description
1 polymer ?
#
loop_
_entity_poly.entity_id
_entity_poly.type
_entity_poly.pdbx_seq_one_letter_code
_entity_poly.pdbx_strand_id
1 'polypeptide(L)'
;MSPSYLLTALTFLPLAGTTALFMLRADDHEWIRRIALAVSLFEFALSLQLLHGFALNSADYQFVEFHNWIPSPPIHYHLGIDGISLFLVLLTTFLTPIAILASWKSIERRVRAFFISLLVLETGMIG
;
A
#
# COMPACT_ATOMS: atom_id res chain seq x y z
N MET A 1 21.57 -9.45 6.91
CA MET A 1 20.48 -8.52 6.56
C MET A 1 19.27 -8.97 7.35
N SER A 2 18.78 -8.17 8.30
CA SER A 2 17.51 -8.49 8.98
C SER A 2 16.41 -8.56 7.92
N PRO A 3 15.58 -9.63 7.87
CA PRO A 3 14.45 -9.67 6.95
C PRO A 3 13.57 -8.45 7.22
N SER A 4 13.49 -7.54 6.25
CA SER A 4 12.67 -6.35 6.35
C SER A 4 11.29 -6.68 5.79
N TYR A 5 10.34 -7.00 6.67
CA TYR A 5 8.91 -7.17 6.31
C TYR A 5 8.22 -5.86 5.88
N LEU A 6 9.00 -4.83 5.55
CA LEU A 6 8.52 -3.49 5.23
C LEU A 6 7.76 -3.48 3.89
N LEU A 7 8.28 -4.16 2.86
CA LEU A 7 7.59 -4.24 1.56
C LEU A 7 6.27 -5.01 1.67
N THR A 8 6.28 -6.11 2.42
CA THR A 8 5.07 -6.88 2.73
C THR A 8 4.06 -6.03 3.50
N ALA A 9 4.52 -5.27 4.50
CA ALA A 9 3.67 -4.35 5.25
C ALA A 9 3.08 -3.27 4.33
N LEU A 10 3.88 -2.61 3.50
CA LEU A 10 3.41 -1.60 2.54
C LEU A 10 2.38 -2.19 1.56
N THR A 11 2.64 -3.38 1.02
CA THR A 11 1.74 -4.03 0.06
C THR A 11 0.37 -4.32 0.67
N PHE A 12 0.34 -4.89 1.89
CA PHE A 12 -0.90 -5.41 2.49
C PHE A 12 -1.58 -4.47 3.48
N LEU A 13 -0.96 -3.38 3.89
CA LEU A 13 -1.58 -2.39 4.77
C LEU A 13 -2.85 -1.74 4.19
N PRO A 14 -2.89 -1.29 2.92
CA PRO A 14 -4.13 -0.77 2.35
C PRO A 14 -5.21 -1.84 2.29
N LEU A 15 -4.86 -3.10 1.99
CA LEU A 15 -5.77 -4.24 2.08
C LEU A 15 -6.32 -4.45 3.50
N ALA A 16 -5.49 -4.33 4.54
CA ALA A 16 -5.95 -4.37 5.93
C ALA A 16 -6.94 -3.22 6.22
N GLY A 17 -6.69 -2.03 5.66
CA GLY A 17 -7.60 -0.88 5.70
C GLY A 17 -8.98 -1.19 5.08
N THR A 18 -9.03 -1.96 3.99
CA THR A 18 -10.32 -2.37 3.38
C THR A 18 -11.16 -3.19 4.35
N THR A 19 -10.53 -4.03 5.18
CA THR A 19 -11.22 -4.86 6.19
C THR A 19 -11.90 -3.97 7.23
N ALA A 20 -11.23 -2.89 7.67
CA ALA A 20 -11.83 -1.89 8.55
C ALA A 20 -13.02 -1.18 7.89
N LEU A 21 -12.94 -0.86 6.59
CA LEU A 21 -14.06 -0.25 5.86
C LEU A 21 -15.26 -1.20 5.70
N PHE A 22 -15.02 -2.51 5.54
CA PHE A 22 -16.10 -3.51 5.47
C PHE A 22 -16.91 -3.62 6.77
N MET A 23 -16.27 -3.36 7.92
CA MET A 23 -16.93 -3.37 9.23
C MET A 23 -17.86 -2.16 9.47
N LEU A 24 -17.69 -1.07 8.71
CA LEU A 24 -18.55 0.11 8.81
C LEU A 24 -19.87 -0.06 8.06
N ARG A 25 -20.92 0.64 8.50
CA ARG A 25 -22.18 0.72 7.76
C ARG A 25 -21.97 1.49 6.47
N ALA A 26 -22.67 1.11 5.41
CA ALA A 26 -22.50 1.71 4.09
C ALA A 26 -22.78 3.22 4.07
N ASP A 27 -23.66 3.69 4.96
CA ASP A 27 -24.13 5.08 5.03
C ASP A 27 -23.21 5.98 5.88
N ASP A 28 -22.23 5.41 6.58
CA ASP A 28 -21.26 6.14 7.43
C ASP A 28 -20.15 6.79 6.57
N HIS A 29 -20.54 7.56 5.56
CA HIS A 29 -19.65 8.07 4.51
C HIS A 29 -18.46 8.87 5.07
N GLU A 30 -18.67 9.65 6.13
CA GLU A 30 -17.61 10.45 6.76
C GLU A 30 -16.54 9.57 7.42
N TRP A 31 -16.95 8.54 8.15
CA TRP A 31 -16.01 7.60 8.78
C TRP A 31 -15.26 6.77 7.74
N ILE A 32 -15.94 6.34 6.68
CA ILE A 32 -15.31 5.63 5.56
C ILE A 32 -14.17 6.46 4.97
N ARG A 33 -14.43 7.75 4.66
CA ARG A 33 -13.43 8.66 4.10
C ARG A 33 -12.27 8.90 5.05
N ARG A 34 -12.55 9.12 6.35
CA ARG A 34 -11.52 9.34 7.38
C ARG A 34 -10.62 8.13 7.57
N ILE A 35 -11.18 6.93 7.64
CA ILE A 35 -10.38 5.71 7.79
C ILE A 35 -9.54 5.47 6.53
N ALA A 36 -10.11 5.59 5.34
CA ALA A 36 -9.36 5.45 4.10
C ALA A 36 -8.17 6.43 4.04
N LEU A 37 -8.42 7.70 4.39
CA LEU A 37 -7.36 8.72 4.45
C LEU A 37 -6.30 8.37 5.49
N ALA A 38 -6.69 7.98 6.70
CA ALA A 38 -5.76 7.62 7.76
C ALA A 38 -4.86 6.45 7.37
N VAL A 39 -5.43 5.41 6.74
CA VAL A 39 -4.68 4.26 6.20
C VAL A 39 -3.66 4.74 5.15
N SER A 40 -4.10 5.50 4.15
CA SER A 40 -3.21 5.99 3.07
C SER A 40 -2.09 6.91 3.57
N LEU A 41 -2.37 7.77 4.56
CA LEU A 41 -1.37 8.65 5.16
C LEU A 41 -0.36 7.86 5.99
N PHE A 42 -0.83 6.84 6.71
CA PHE A 42 0.05 5.95 7.46
C PHE A 42 0.94 5.15 6.52
N GLU A 43 0.39 4.65 5.41
CA GLU A 43 1.15 3.95 4.37
C GLU A 43 2.21 4.83 3.73
N PHE A 44 1.86 6.07 3.37
CA PHE A 44 2.84 7.06 2.90
C PHE A 44 3.94 7.32 3.92
N ALA A 45 3.59 7.47 5.21
CA ALA A 45 4.58 7.66 6.26
C ALA A 45 5.53 6.44 6.40
N LEU A 46 5.01 5.22 6.23
CA LEU A 46 5.83 4.02 6.20
C LEU A 46 6.72 3.96 4.96
N SER A 47 6.24 4.38 3.78
CA SER A 47 7.02 4.32 2.54
C SER A 47 8.24 5.26 2.58
N LEU A 48 8.18 6.36 3.35
CA LEU A 48 9.33 7.22 3.60
C LEU A 48 10.50 6.50 4.31
N GLN A 49 10.28 5.37 4.97
CA GLN A 49 11.39 4.57 5.53
C GLN A 49 12.24 3.94 4.43
N LEU A 50 11.66 3.65 3.26
CA LEU A 50 12.41 3.17 2.09
C LEU A 50 13.45 4.20 1.65
N LEU A 51 13.09 5.49 1.61
CA LEU A 51 14.04 6.56 1.25
C LEU A 51 15.26 6.61 2.17
N HIS A 52 15.05 6.49 3.48
CA HIS A 52 16.13 6.59 4.46
C HIS A 52 17.02 5.34 4.48
N GLY A 53 16.46 4.16 4.18
CA GLY A 53 17.20 2.90 4.20
C GLY A 53 17.80 2.47 2.85
N PHE A 54 17.46 3.15 1.75
CA PHE A 54 17.95 2.77 0.42
C PHE A 54 19.37 3.29 0.14
N ALA A 55 20.28 2.39 -0.21
CA ALA A 55 21.65 2.71 -0.57
C ALA A 55 21.79 2.95 -2.08
N LEU A 56 22.06 4.19 -2.49
CA LEU A 56 22.20 4.57 -3.91
C LEU A 56 23.47 4.01 -4.59
N ASN A 57 24.40 3.46 -3.81
CA ASN A 57 25.70 3.00 -4.31
C ASN A 57 25.70 1.52 -4.73
N SER A 58 24.55 0.85 -4.72
CA SER A 58 24.40 -0.53 -5.18
C SER A 58 23.33 -0.62 -6.28
N ALA A 59 23.59 -1.47 -7.28
CA ALA A 59 22.64 -1.83 -8.32
C ALA A 59 21.76 -3.04 -7.94
N ASP A 60 22.01 -3.64 -6.77
CA ASP A 60 21.26 -4.81 -6.31
C ASP A 60 19.87 -4.42 -5.80
N TYR A 61 18.93 -5.37 -5.83
CA TYR A 61 17.65 -5.24 -5.14
C TYR A 61 17.86 -5.08 -3.64
N GLN A 62 17.10 -4.16 -3.04
CA GLN A 62 17.15 -3.85 -1.62
C GLN A 62 15.80 -4.15 -0.96
N PHE A 63 15.81 -4.23 0.37
CA PHE A 63 14.65 -4.66 1.17
C PHE A 63 14.10 -6.02 0.75
N VAL A 64 15.00 -6.93 0.34
CA VAL A 64 14.63 -8.22 -0.24
C VAL A 64 14.00 -9.13 0.81
N GLU A 65 12.82 -9.64 0.48
CA GLU A 65 12.10 -10.65 1.24
C GLU A 65 11.89 -11.87 0.34
N PHE A 66 12.35 -13.04 0.79
CA PHE A 66 12.28 -14.27 0.01
C PHE A 66 11.70 -15.40 0.88
N HIS A 67 10.54 -15.90 0.48
CA HIS A 67 9.87 -17.02 1.12
C HIS A 67 9.42 -18.06 0.10
N ASN A 68 9.65 -19.34 0.42
CA ASN A 68 9.09 -20.45 -0.35
C ASN A 68 7.59 -20.54 -0.07
N TRP A 69 6.75 -20.23 -1.06
CA TRP A 69 5.30 -20.27 -0.89
C TRP A 69 4.74 -21.65 -1.25
N ILE A 70 5.00 -22.13 -2.46
CA ILE A 70 4.57 -23.47 -2.92
C ILE A 70 5.83 -24.24 -3.34
N PRO A 71 6.09 -25.43 -2.74
CA PRO A 71 7.26 -26.23 -3.09
C PRO A 71 7.21 -26.87 -4.49
N SER A 72 6.01 -27.21 -4.97
CA SER A 72 5.78 -27.82 -6.29
C SER A 72 4.42 -27.39 -6.84
N PRO A 73 4.36 -26.59 -7.92
CA PRO A 73 5.47 -25.96 -8.64
C PRO A 73 6.26 -24.99 -7.74
N PRO A 74 7.56 -24.73 -8.02
CA PRO A 74 8.40 -23.87 -7.18
C PRO A 74 7.97 -22.39 -7.32
N ILE A 75 7.04 -21.96 -6.48
CA ILE A 75 6.54 -20.59 -6.41
C ILE A 75 7.10 -19.95 -5.15
N HIS A 76 7.75 -18.80 -5.33
CA HIS A 76 8.38 -18.04 -4.26
C HIS A 76 7.67 -16.70 -4.12
N TYR A 77 7.49 -16.27 -2.88
CA TYR A 77 7.20 -14.88 -2.57
C TYR A 77 8.54 -14.15 -2.50
N HIS A 78 8.86 -13.40 -3.55
CA HIS A 78 10.12 -12.69 -3.67
C HIS A 78 9.82 -11.21 -3.92
N LEU A 79 9.97 -10.41 -2.87
CA LEU A 79 9.86 -8.96 -2.95
C LEU A 79 11.25 -8.33 -2.86
N GLY A 80 11.41 -7.23 -3.56
CA GLY A 80 12.61 -6.40 -3.53
C GLY A 80 12.37 -5.17 -4.39
N ILE A 81 13.02 -4.06 -4.05
CA ILE A 81 12.92 -2.82 -4.82
C ILE A 81 14.28 -2.42 -5.37
N ASP A 82 14.29 -1.86 -6.57
CA ASP A 82 15.42 -1.17 -7.17
C ASP A 82 15.24 0.36 -7.06
N GLY A 83 16.13 1.12 -7.69
CA GLY A 83 16.06 2.58 -7.67
C GLY A 83 14.83 3.17 -8.36
N ILE A 84 14.22 2.47 -9.33
CA ILE A 84 13.02 2.93 -10.03
C ILE A 84 11.79 2.60 -9.20
N SER A 85 11.67 1.34 -8.76
CA SER A 85 10.58 0.88 -7.90
C SER A 85 10.45 1.70 -6.62
N LEU A 86 11.57 2.15 -6.03
CA LEU A 86 11.55 3.07 -4.90
C LEU A 86 10.67 4.30 -5.15
N PHE A 87 10.90 5.00 -6.27
CA PHE A 87 10.13 6.19 -6.62
C PHE A 87 8.69 5.86 -7.01
N LEU A 88 8.45 4.72 -7.64
CA LEU A 88 7.09 4.29 -7.99
C LEU A 88 6.24 3.98 -6.74
N VAL A 89 6.81 3.30 -5.74
CA VAL A 89 6.14 3.03 -4.46
C VAL A 89 5.85 4.33 -3.70
N LEU A 90 6.83 5.23 -3.63
CA LEU A 90 6.66 6.55 -3.00
C LEU A 90 5.60 7.39 -3.71
N LEU A 91 5.62 7.41 -5.04
CA LEU A 91 4.64 8.15 -5.84
C LEU A 91 3.24 7.58 -5.64
N THR A 92 3.10 6.25 -5.66
CA THR A 92 1.82 5.57 -5.46
C THR A 92 1.23 5.92 -4.10
N THR A 93 2.00 5.68 -3.03
CA THR A 93 1.58 5.96 -1.65
C THR A 93 1.36 7.47 -1.39
N PHE A 94 2.04 8.36 -2.13
CA PHE A 94 1.79 9.80 -2.07
C PHE A 94 0.51 10.23 -2.81
N LEU A 95 0.22 9.61 -3.96
CA LEU A 95 -0.94 9.97 -4.78
C LEU A 95 -2.25 9.44 -4.19
N THR A 96 -2.25 8.30 -3.49
CA THR A 96 -3.46 7.75 -2.86
C THR A 96 -4.16 8.73 -1.90
N PRO A 97 -3.50 9.33 -0.89
CA PRO A 97 -4.17 10.29 -0.01
C PRO A 97 -4.67 11.52 -0.77
N ILE A 98 -3.96 11.95 -1.82
CA ILE A 98 -4.41 13.04 -2.70
C ILE A 98 -5.67 12.63 -3.47
N ALA A 99 -5.72 11.42 -4.02
CA ALA A 99 -6.88 10.89 -4.72
C ALA A 99 -8.08 10.78 -3.76
N ILE A 100 -7.86 10.35 -2.51
CA ILE A 100 -8.89 10.30 -1.47
C ILE A 100 -9.43 11.71 -1.20
N LEU A 101 -8.56 12.70 -0.96
CA LEU A 101 -8.96 14.08 -0.73
C LEU A 101 -9.68 14.71 -1.93
N ALA A 102 -9.22 14.44 -3.15
CA ALA A 102 -9.86 14.91 -4.37
C ALA A 102 -11.25 14.28 -4.57
N SER A 103 -11.41 13.02 -4.17
CA SER A 103 -12.68 12.29 -4.24
C SER A 103 -13.69 12.65 -3.15
N TRP A 104 -13.27 13.43 -2.13
CA TRP A 104 -14.01 13.59 -0.87
C TRP A 104 -15.43 14.11 -1.06
N LYS A 105 -15.62 15.09 -1.95
CA LYS A 105 -16.94 15.68 -2.26
C LYS A 105 -17.51 15.20 -3.60
N SER A 106 -16.70 14.65 -4.50
CA SER A 106 -17.16 14.22 -5.83
C SER A 106 -17.83 12.85 -5.81
N ILE A 107 -17.43 11.97 -4.88
CA ILE A 107 -18.02 10.64 -4.73
C ILE A 107 -19.08 10.66 -3.63
N GLU A 108 -20.34 10.65 -4.06
CA GLU A 108 -21.52 10.64 -3.17
C GLU A 108 -22.27 9.29 -3.17
N ARG A 109 -22.11 8.50 -4.24
CA ARG A 109 -22.76 7.19 -4.39
C ARG A 109 -21.77 6.06 -4.20
N ARG A 110 -22.20 5.00 -3.49
CA ARG A 110 -21.38 3.79 -3.22
C ARG A 110 -20.01 4.12 -2.61
N VAL A 111 -19.96 5.12 -1.72
CA VAL A 111 -18.74 5.66 -1.10
C VAL A 111 -17.84 4.55 -0.54
N ARG A 112 -18.42 3.61 0.23
CA ARG A 112 -17.70 2.45 0.78
C ARG A 112 -17.02 1.60 -0.30
N ALA A 113 -17.75 1.25 -1.35
CA ALA A 113 -17.22 0.40 -2.42
C ALA A 113 -16.12 1.10 -3.21
N PHE A 114 -16.25 2.42 -3.43
CA PHE A 114 -15.22 3.22 -4.08
C PHE A 114 -13.91 3.22 -3.30
N PHE A 115 -13.93 3.56 -2.01
CA PHE A 115 -12.71 3.58 -1.19
C PHE A 115 -12.10 2.19 -0.97
N ILE A 116 -12.92 1.15 -0.86
CA ILE A 116 -12.42 -0.23 -0.85
C ILE A 116 -11.69 -0.53 -2.16
N SER A 117 -12.29 -0.21 -3.31
CA SER A 117 -11.66 -0.46 -4.61
C SER A 117 -10.37 0.33 -4.78
N LEU A 118 -10.32 1.57 -4.26
CA LEU A 118 -9.14 2.41 -4.30
C LEU A 118 -7.98 1.82 -3.47
N LEU A 119 -8.24 1.36 -2.24
CA LEU A 119 -7.22 0.72 -1.40
C LEU A 119 -6.80 -0.66 -1.95
N VAL A 120 -7.73 -1.43 -2.52
CA VAL A 120 -7.37 -2.69 -3.21
C VAL A 120 -6.49 -2.41 -4.43
N LEU A 121 -6.78 -1.35 -5.18
CA LEU A 121 -5.94 -0.92 -6.30
C LEU A 121 -4.55 -0.53 -5.83
N GLU A 122 -4.42 0.19 -4.71
CA GLU A 122 -3.12 0.52 -4.11
C GLU A 122 -2.30 -0.72 -3.76
N THR A 123 -2.90 -1.72 -3.10
CA THR A 123 -2.26 -3.03 -2.87
C THR A 123 -1.72 -3.65 -4.16
N GLY A 124 -2.51 -3.63 -5.24
CA GLY A 124 -2.10 -4.20 -6.52
C GLY A 124 -1.15 -3.33 -7.35
N MET A 125 -0.95 -2.05 -7.01
CA MET A 125 0.06 -1.20 -7.64
C MET A 125 1.44 -1.37 -6.98
N ILE A 126 1.47 -1.70 -5.69
CA ILE A 126 2.71 -1.89 -4.92
C ILE A 126 3.23 -3.33 -5.02
N GLY A 127 2.34 -4.33 -4.95
CA GLY A 127 2.69 -5.76 -5.05
C GLY A 127 2.61 -6.30 -6.46
#